data_AF-A0A0N9YMY2-F1
#
_entry.id   AF-A0A0N9YMY2-F1
#
_cell.length_a   1.000
_cell.length_b   1.000
_cell.length_c   1.000
_cell.angle_alpha   90.00
_cell.angle_beta   90.00
_cell.angle_gamma   90.00
#
_symmetry.space_group_name_H-M   'P 1'
#
loop_
_entity.id
_entity.type
_entity.pdbx_description
1 polymer ?
#
loop_
_entity_poly.entity_id
_entity_poly.type
_entity_poly.pdbx_seq_one_letter_code
_entity_poly.pdbx_strand_id
1 'polypeptide(L)'
;MRTAAFTGCNSPHGDVRVRARVRPAASERQTHQLRTSTSTMAGRSPWMNDRVTVLRRFLAELHGLHLPPELARVQVAGHIELLVSVLRLNRQSARQFVTDDVLREMAVDIATAVASD
;
A
#
# COMPACT_ATOMS: atom_id res chain seq x y z
N MET A 1 68.34 7.70 10.64
CA MET A 1 68.32 8.24 12.00
C MET A 1 67.87 9.70 11.93
N ARG A 2 66.78 10.05 12.65
CA ARG A 2 66.46 11.29 13.41
C ARG A 2 67.07 12.63 12.89
N THR A 3 66.37 13.77 12.81
CA THR A 3 65.48 14.35 13.85
C THR A 3 64.71 15.56 13.30
N ALA A 4 63.49 15.76 13.81
CA ALA A 4 62.63 16.92 13.59
C ALA A 4 62.97 18.09 14.54
N ALA A 5 62.49 19.29 14.21
CA ALA A 5 62.24 20.36 15.17
C ALA A 5 60.98 21.14 14.76
N PHE A 6 59.83 20.70 15.28
CA PHE A 6 58.56 21.44 15.26
C PHE A 6 58.49 22.21 16.57
N THR A 7 58.58 23.54 16.50
CA THR A 7 58.36 24.43 17.64
C THR A 7 56.89 24.46 17.96
N GLY A 8 56.55 23.99 19.16
CA GLY A 8 55.23 24.12 19.74
C GLY A 8 54.97 25.51 20.33
N CYS A 9 53.69 25.78 20.58
CA CYS A 9 53.22 26.70 21.60
C CYS A 9 51.98 26.09 22.28
N ASN A 10 51.87 26.41 23.57
CA ASN A 10 51.20 25.70 24.66
C ASN A 10 49.66 25.87 24.76
N SER A 11 49.05 24.83 25.35
CA SER A 11 47.79 24.64 26.12
C SER A 11 47.39 25.81 27.07
N PRO A 12 46.23 25.84 27.83
CA PRO A 12 45.41 24.70 28.29
C PRO A 12 43.88 24.91 28.60
N HIS A 13 43.26 23.80 29.05
CA HIS A 13 42.10 23.65 29.94
C HIS A 13 40.66 24.05 29.53
N GLY A 14 39.79 23.03 29.55
CA GLY A 14 38.33 23.15 29.58
C GLY A 14 37.67 21.79 29.70
N ASP A 15 37.91 21.09 30.81
CA ASP A 15 37.12 19.93 31.23
C ASP A 15 35.72 20.38 31.70
N VAL A 16 34.87 19.41 32.04
CA VAL A 16 33.51 19.50 32.60
C VAL A 16 32.39 19.20 31.59
N ARG A 17 32.02 17.92 31.56
CA ARG A 17 30.68 17.44 31.23
C ARG A 17 29.68 17.94 32.29
N VAL A 18 28.71 18.76 31.91
CA VAL A 18 27.48 18.98 32.70
C VAL A 18 26.30 18.37 31.98
N ARG A 19 25.75 17.32 32.61
CA ARG A 19 24.51 16.65 32.24
C ARG A 19 23.33 17.51 32.69
N ALA A 20 22.82 18.39 31.82
CA ALA A 20 21.58 19.11 32.09
C ALA A 20 20.37 18.22 31.75
N ARG A 21 19.74 17.66 32.79
CA ARG A 21 18.37 17.13 32.71
C ARG A 21 17.42 18.32 32.51
N VAL A 22 16.89 18.49 31.30
CA VAL A 22 15.70 19.33 31.09
C VAL A 22 14.47 18.43 31.19
N ARG A 23 13.63 18.73 32.18
CA ARG A 23 12.29 18.17 32.40
C ARG A 23 11.46 18.28 31.12
N PRO A 24 10.82 17.19 30.64
CA PRO A 24 9.68 17.32 29.74
C PRO A 24 8.52 17.91 30.54
N ALA A 25 8.07 19.10 30.14
CA ALA A 25 6.79 19.62 30.58
C ALA A 25 5.68 18.71 30.00
N ALA A 26 4.74 18.37 30.88
CA ALA A 26 3.56 17.59 30.54
C ALA A 26 2.80 18.20 29.36
N SER A 27 2.69 17.45 28.28
CA SER A 27 1.61 17.62 27.31
C SER A 27 0.65 16.46 27.53
N GLU A 28 -0.27 16.66 28.47
CA GLU A 28 -1.48 15.87 28.54
C GLU A 28 -2.41 16.26 27.39
N ARG A 29 -3.11 15.24 26.87
CA ARG A 29 -4.22 15.27 25.91
C ARG A 29 -3.85 14.97 24.46
N GLN A 30 -3.59 13.69 24.21
CA GLN A 30 -4.42 13.02 23.21
C GLN A 30 -4.72 11.58 23.66
N THR A 31 -5.77 11.47 24.46
CA THR A 31 -6.63 10.29 24.54
C THR A 31 -7.12 9.91 23.14
N HIS A 32 -7.67 8.71 22.98
CA HIS A 32 -8.35 8.19 21.78
C HIS A 32 -7.52 8.01 20.49
N GLN A 33 -6.64 7.00 20.48
CA GLN A 33 -6.42 6.16 19.28
C GLN A 33 -6.87 4.71 19.57
N LEU A 34 -8.06 4.54 20.17
CA LEU A 34 -8.88 3.36 19.88
C LEU A 34 -9.60 3.65 18.56
N ARG A 35 -8.94 3.40 17.43
CA ARG A 35 -9.65 3.16 16.18
C ARG A 35 -9.00 2.00 15.44
N THR A 36 -9.70 0.87 15.59
CA THR A 36 -9.72 -0.27 14.69
C THR A 36 -8.42 -1.04 14.54
N SER A 37 -8.27 -2.03 15.42
CA SER A 37 -7.89 -3.38 15.00
C SER A 37 -8.71 -3.76 13.77
N THR A 38 -8.21 -3.43 12.58
CA THR A 38 -8.83 -3.85 11.33
C THR A 38 -8.48 -5.32 11.20
N SER A 39 -9.50 -6.14 11.44
CA SER A 39 -9.47 -7.59 11.34
C SER A 39 -8.61 -8.05 10.16
N THR A 40 -7.64 -8.88 10.49
CA THR A 40 -6.48 -9.33 9.74
C THR A 40 -6.79 -10.24 8.54
N MET A 41 -7.96 -10.14 7.89
CA MET A 41 -8.32 -11.03 6.77
C MET A 41 -9.16 -10.37 5.66
N ALA A 42 -8.52 -9.57 4.78
CA ALA A 42 -9.00 -9.33 3.41
C ALA A 42 -7.90 -8.71 2.50
N GLY A 43 -6.87 -9.49 2.14
CA GLY A 43 -6.19 -9.39 0.84
C GLY A 43 -5.44 -8.10 0.48
N ARG A 44 -4.31 -7.82 1.15
CA ARG A 44 -3.05 -7.15 0.71
C ARG A 44 -3.04 -5.83 -0.09
N SER A 45 -4.13 -5.28 -0.61
CA SER A 45 -4.11 -3.98 -1.32
C SER A 45 -5.46 -3.27 -1.24
N PRO A 46 -5.54 -2.06 -0.62
CA PRO A 46 -6.77 -1.27 -0.57
C PRO A 46 -7.38 -1.00 -1.95
N TRP A 47 -6.53 -0.72 -2.95
CA TRP A 47 -6.96 -0.52 -4.32
C TRP A 47 -7.63 -1.77 -4.92
N MET A 48 -7.07 -2.97 -4.67
CA MET A 48 -7.67 -4.21 -5.16
C MET A 48 -9.04 -4.46 -4.54
N ASN A 49 -9.19 -4.21 -3.23
CA ASN A 49 -10.46 -4.40 -2.54
C ASN A 49 -11.55 -3.45 -3.08
N ASP A 50 -11.19 -2.22 -3.42
CA ASP A 50 -12.08 -1.25 -4.05
C ASP A 50 -12.57 -1.74 -5.42
N ARG A 51 -11.64 -2.10 -6.32
CA ARG A 51 -12.00 -2.62 -7.66
C ARG A 51 -12.83 -3.90 -7.60
N VAL A 52 -12.53 -4.79 -6.65
CA VAL A 52 -13.31 -6.01 -6.39
C VAL A 52 -14.73 -5.68 -5.92
N THR A 53 -14.88 -4.66 -5.08
CA THR A 53 -16.20 -4.22 -4.62
C THR A 53 -17.03 -3.68 -5.79
N VAL A 54 -16.42 -2.89 -6.67
CA VAL A 54 -17.06 -2.37 -7.89
C VAL A 54 -17.46 -3.51 -8.83
N LEU A 55 -16.55 -4.45 -9.13
CA LEU A 55 -16.85 -5.59 -10.00
C LEU A 55 -18.03 -6.43 -9.47
N ARG A 56 -18.01 -6.75 -8.17
CA ARG A 56 -19.08 -7.53 -7.54
C ARG A 56 -20.41 -6.78 -7.56
N ARG A 57 -20.38 -5.45 -7.43
CA ARG A 57 -21.56 -4.62 -7.56
C ARG A 57 -22.15 -4.71 -8.96
N PHE A 58 -21.34 -4.59 -10.01
CA PHE A 58 -21.83 -4.74 -11.39
C PHE A 58 -22.40 -6.13 -11.67
N LEU A 59 -21.72 -7.19 -11.20
CA LEU A 59 -22.23 -8.55 -11.33
C LEU A 59 -23.60 -8.74 -10.64
N ALA A 60 -23.76 -8.19 -9.43
CA ALA A 60 -25.02 -8.29 -8.69
C ALA A 60 -26.14 -7.44 -9.31
N GLU A 61 -25.84 -6.18 -9.67
CA GLU A 61 -26.85 -5.23 -10.16
C GLU A 61 -27.27 -5.50 -11.61
N LEU A 62 -26.34 -5.90 -12.48
CA LEU A 62 -26.62 -6.07 -13.92
C LEU A 62 -26.99 -7.50 -14.29
N HIS A 63 -26.46 -8.48 -13.57
CA HIS A 63 -26.58 -9.89 -13.94
C HIS A 63 -27.16 -10.76 -12.82
N GLY A 64 -27.45 -10.22 -11.63
CA GLY A 64 -27.94 -10.99 -10.48
C GLY A 64 -26.92 -12.01 -9.94
N LEU A 65 -25.64 -11.88 -10.32
CA LEU A 65 -24.59 -12.83 -9.98
C LEU A 65 -23.84 -12.42 -8.71
N HIS A 66 -23.76 -13.34 -7.76
CA HIS A 66 -23.03 -13.15 -6.51
C HIS A 66 -21.73 -13.94 -6.52
N LEU A 67 -20.64 -13.28 -6.89
CA LEU A 67 -19.31 -13.88 -6.90
C LEU A 67 -18.62 -13.75 -5.53
N PRO A 68 -17.99 -14.83 -4.99
CA PRO A 68 -17.11 -14.75 -3.84
C PRO A 68 -15.98 -13.72 -4.05
N PRO A 69 -15.61 -12.93 -3.03
CA PRO A 69 -14.62 -11.87 -3.17
C PRO A 69 -13.22 -12.39 -3.57
N GLU A 70 -12.89 -13.62 -3.22
CA GLU A 70 -11.64 -14.28 -3.61
C GLU A 70 -11.58 -14.54 -5.10
N LEU A 71 -12.68 -15.01 -5.71
CA LEU A 71 -12.77 -15.21 -7.15
C LEU A 71 -12.78 -13.89 -7.90
N ALA A 72 -13.49 -12.88 -7.41
CA ALA A 72 -13.46 -11.54 -7.97
C ALA A 72 -12.03 -10.95 -7.97
N ARG A 73 -11.24 -11.18 -6.91
CA ARG A 73 -9.82 -10.80 -6.86
C ARG A 73 -9.00 -11.50 -7.94
N VAL A 74 -9.25 -12.79 -8.18
CA VAL A 74 -8.55 -13.54 -9.23
C VAL A 74 -8.85 -12.95 -10.60
N GLN A 75 -10.12 -12.58 -10.88
CA GLN A 75 -10.50 -11.96 -12.15
C GLN A 75 -9.77 -10.63 -12.37
N VAL A 76 -9.81 -9.72 -11.38
CA VAL A 76 -9.13 -8.42 -11.47
C VAL A 76 -7.60 -8.59 -11.56
N ALA A 77 -7.02 -9.50 -10.79
CA ALA A 77 -5.59 -9.77 -10.86
C ALA A 77 -5.18 -10.35 -12.21
N GLY A 78 -5.94 -11.31 -12.74
CA GLY A 78 -5.70 -11.90 -14.06
C GLY A 78 -5.77 -10.87 -15.17
N HIS A 79 -6.75 -9.97 -15.12
CA HIS A 79 -6.85 -8.87 -16.08
C HIS A 79 -5.63 -7.93 -16.02
N ILE A 80 -5.12 -7.62 -14.81
CA ILE A 80 -3.89 -6.82 -14.66
C ILE A 80 -2.69 -7.53 -15.27
N GLU A 81 -2.52 -8.83 -15.05
CA GLU A 81 -1.42 -9.60 -15.64
C GLU A 81 -1.53 -9.68 -17.17
N LEU A 82 -2.76 -9.77 -17.70
CA LEU A 82 -3.00 -9.68 -19.14
C LEU A 82 -2.55 -8.32 -19.69
N LEU A 83 -2.95 -7.21 -19.05
CA LEU A 83 -2.53 -5.86 -19.45
C LEU A 83 -1.01 -5.68 -19.40
N VAL A 84 -0.36 -6.17 -18.33
CA VAL A 84 1.10 -6.18 -18.20
C VAL A 84 1.75 -6.93 -19.37
N SER A 85 1.22 -8.10 -19.73
CA SER A 85 1.73 -8.94 -20.81
C SER A 85 1.54 -8.31 -22.19
N VAL A 86 0.34 -7.83 -22.48
CA VAL A 86 -0.05 -7.31 -23.81
C VAL A 86 0.54 -5.93 -24.06
N LEU A 87 0.45 -5.02 -23.09
CA LEU A 87 0.90 -3.63 -23.24
C LEU A 87 2.38 -3.44 -22.84
N ARG A 88 3.04 -4.48 -22.32
CA ARG A 88 4.43 -4.43 -21.84
C ARG A 88 4.66 -3.35 -20.78
N LEU A 89 3.69 -3.20 -19.88
CA LEU A 89 3.71 -2.22 -18.80
C LEU A 89 4.10 -2.86 -17.47
N ASN A 90 4.57 -2.05 -16.53
CA ASN A 90 4.68 -2.51 -15.15
C ASN A 90 3.28 -2.60 -14.50
N ARG A 91 3.19 -3.35 -13.40
CA ARG A 91 1.91 -3.60 -12.70
C ARG A 91 1.21 -2.33 -12.20
N GLN A 92 1.97 -1.32 -11.79
CA GLN A 92 1.39 -0.07 -11.29
C GLN A 92 0.76 0.74 -12.44
N SER A 93 1.43 0.81 -13.59
CA SER A 93 0.89 1.42 -14.80
C SER A 93 -0.31 0.65 -15.33
N ALA A 94 -0.32 -0.68 -15.28
CA ALA A 94 -1.48 -1.48 -15.69
C ALA A 94 -2.75 -1.19 -14.87
N ARG A 95 -2.61 -0.86 -13.57
CA ARG A 95 -3.76 -0.53 -12.69
C ARG A 95 -4.56 0.67 -13.19
N GLN A 96 -3.93 1.62 -13.87
CA GLN A 96 -4.63 2.83 -14.36
C GLN A 96 -5.66 2.50 -15.47
N PHE A 97 -5.54 1.33 -16.11
CA PHE A 97 -6.46 0.86 -17.13
C PHE A 97 -7.61 0.02 -16.57
N VAL A 98 -7.60 -0.30 -15.27
CA VAL A 98 -8.73 -1.01 -14.62
C VAL A 98 -9.76 0.02 -14.16
N THR A 99 -10.42 0.62 -15.16
CA THR A 99 -11.48 1.62 -14.97
C THR A 99 -12.82 0.94 -14.67
N ASP A 100 -13.81 1.72 -14.23
CA ASP A 100 -15.16 1.20 -13.96
C ASP A 100 -15.81 0.63 -15.24
N ASP A 101 -15.55 1.22 -16.41
CA ASP A 101 -16.03 0.70 -17.69
C ASP A 101 -15.40 -0.66 -18.01
N VAL A 102 -14.09 -0.82 -17.80
CA VAL A 102 -13.43 -2.11 -17.97
C VAL A 102 -13.99 -3.15 -16.98
N LEU A 103 -14.27 -2.77 -15.73
CA LEU A 103 -14.89 -3.67 -14.77
C LEU A 103 -16.33 -4.04 -15.16
N ARG A 104 -17.07 -3.15 -15.82
CA ARG A 104 -18.39 -3.44 -16.38
C ARG A 104 -18.28 -4.45 -17.51
N GLU A 105 -17.38 -4.26 -18.45
CA GLU A 105 -17.14 -5.23 -19.54
C GLU A 105 -16.71 -6.59 -18.99
N MET A 106 -15.80 -6.60 -18.01
CA MET A 106 -15.43 -7.84 -17.32
C MET A 106 -16.63 -8.54 -16.67
N ALA A 107 -17.60 -7.79 -16.12
CA ALA A 107 -18.81 -8.38 -15.56
C ALA A 107 -19.68 -9.05 -16.63
N VAL A 108 -19.77 -8.44 -17.82
CA VAL A 108 -20.47 -9.01 -18.99
C VAL A 108 -19.77 -10.29 -19.46
N ASP A 109 -18.44 -10.28 -19.57
CA ASP A 109 -17.65 -11.44 -19.98
C ASP A 109 -17.86 -12.63 -19.01
N ILE A 110 -17.79 -12.36 -17.70
CA ILE A 110 -18.04 -13.37 -16.66
C ILE A 110 -19.47 -13.90 -16.74
N ALA A 111 -20.47 -13.03 -16.87
CA ALA A 111 -21.86 -13.45 -16.95
C ALA A 111 -22.14 -14.30 -18.21
N THR A 112 -21.53 -13.93 -19.34
CA THR A 112 -21.62 -14.68 -20.59
C THR A 112 -20.98 -16.05 -20.48
N ALA A 113 -19.80 -16.13 -19.84
CA ALA A 113 -19.11 -17.39 -19.60
C ALA A 113 -19.94 -18.32 -18.70
N VAL A 114 -20.55 -17.79 -17.63
CA VAL A 114 -21.41 -18.58 -16.73
C VAL A 114 -22.71 -19.03 -17.39
N ALA A 115 -23.30 -18.21 -18.28
CA ALA A 115 -24.51 -18.58 -18.99
C ALA A 115 -24.30 -19.64 -20.09
N SER A 116 -23.04 -19.89 -20.47
CA SER A 116 -22.67 -20.86 -21.50
C SER A 116 -22.32 -22.25 -20.97
N ASP A 117 -22.30 -22.42 -19.63
CA ASP A 117 -22.04 -23.67 -18.90
C ASP A 117 -23.36 -24.34 -18.47
#